data_AF-A0A257JN15-F1
#
_entry.id   AF-A0A257JN15-F1
#
_cell.length_a   1.000
_cell.length_b   1.000
_cell.length_c   1.000
_cell.angle_alpha   90.00
_cell.angle_beta   90.00
_cell.angle_gamma   90.00
#
_symmetry.space_group_name_H-M   'P 1'
#
loop_
_entity.id
_entity.type
_entity.pdbx_description
1 polymer ?
#
loop_
_entity_poly.entity_id
_entity_poly.type
_entity_poly.pdbx_seq_one_letter_code
_entity_poly.pdbx_strand_id
1 'polypeptide(L)'
;MSSGSFEFARPNRFRFGYSKPFEQLIVSDGAKVWLHDVDLNQVSVRALDQALGATPAALLAGATLERDFALSPLPAKDGLEWALATPRAKEGSVAQLRVGFRGKELAALEIVDAFGQRSLLQFSAVQQGVAVPAERFRFVPPAGVDVIGN
;
A
#
# COMPACT_ATOMS: atom_id res chain seq x y z
N MET A 1 -3.49 1.73 -17.46
CA MET A 1 -2.55 1.67 -16.31
C MET A 1 -3.06 2.64 -15.26
N SER A 2 -3.06 2.24 -13.99
CA SER A 2 -3.32 3.17 -12.89
C SER A 2 -2.06 3.93 -12.52
N SER A 3 -2.21 5.16 -12.03
CA SER A 3 -1.12 6.02 -11.56
C SER A 3 -1.51 6.68 -10.26
N GLY A 4 -0.53 6.97 -9.41
CA GLY A 4 -0.82 7.52 -8.09
C GLY A 4 0.41 7.94 -7.30
N SER A 5 0.16 8.36 -6.06
CA SER A 5 1.17 8.76 -5.09
C SER A 5 1.03 7.96 -3.81
N PHE A 6 2.16 7.65 -3.18
CA PHE A 6 2.22 6.90 -1.93
C PHE A 6 3.04 7.69 -0.91
N GLU A 7 2.45 7.97 0.25
CA GLU A 7 3.10 8.62 1.38
C GLU A 7 2.95 7.73 2.61
N PHE A 8 4.00 7.64 3.43
CA PHE A 8 4.02 6.81 4.62
C PHE A 8 4.75 7.51 5.77
N ALA A 9 4.20 7.40 6.97
CA ALA A 9 4.88 7.79 8.20
C ALA A 9 4.69 6.71 9.25
N ARG A 10 5.79 6.19 9.79
CA ARG A 10 5.73 5.14 10.80
C ARG A 10 5.41 5.72 12.18
N PRO A 11 4.72 4.95 13.05
CA PRO A 11 3.98 3.74 12.71
C PRO A 11 2.64 4.06 12.03
N ASN A 12 2.18 3.14 11.16
CA ASN A 12 0.79 2.96 10.72
C ASN A 12 0.10 4.12 9.97
N ARG A 13 0.75 5.23 9.68
CA ARG A 13 0.14 6.32 8.91
C ARG A 13 0.53 6.22 7.45
N PHE A 14 -0.47 6.33 6.58
CA PHE A 14 -0.24 6.25 5.14
C PHE A 14 -1.31 6.99 4.35
N ARG A 15 -0.95 7.36 3.13
CA ARG A 15 -1.86 7.97 2.16
C ARG A 15 -1.54 7.47 0.76
N PHE A 16 -2.51 6.85 0.12
CA PHE A 16 -2.43 6.40 -1.27
C PHE A 16 -3.47 7.13 -2.09
N GLY A 17 -3.03 7.91 -3.06
CA GLY A 17 -3.91 8.55 -4.02
C GLY A 17 -3.77 7.87 -5.36
N TYR A 18 -4.81 7.20 -5.83
CA TYR A 18 -4.94 6.75 -7.22
C TYR A 18 -5.64 7.85 -8.01
N SER A 19 -5.06 8.20 -9.15
CA SER A 19 -5.53 9.30 -10.02
C SER A 19 -6.13 8.80 -11.33
N LYS A 20 -5.87 7.54 -11.70
CA LYS A 20 -6.34 6.92 -12.95
C LYS A 20 -6.53 5.42 -12.76
N PRO A 21 -7.44 4.78 -13.54
CA PRO A 21 -8.50 5.42 -14.32
C PRO A 21 -9.63 6.00 -13.45
N PHE A 22 -9.71 5.57 -12.19
CA PHE A 22 -10.68 6.01 -11.20
C PHE A 22 -9.94 6.71 -10.06
N GLU A 23 -10.54 7.77 -9.53
CA GLU A 23 -9.95 8.52 -8.43
C GLU A 23 -10.32 7.86 -7.10
N GLN A 24 -9.29 7.38 -6.40
CA GLN A 24 -9.45 6.70 -5.13
C GLN A 24 -8.41 7.22 -4.15
N LEU A 25 -8.86 7.52 -2.93
CA LEU A 25 -7.98 7.96 -1.85
C LEU A 25 -8.09 7.01 -0.67
N ILE A 26 -6.97 6.43 -0.28
CA ILE A 26 -6.84 5.58 0.90
C ILE A 26 -5.99 6.32 1.93
N VAL A 27 -6.52 6.55 3.12
CA VAL A 27 -5.80 7.27 4.19
C VAL A 27 -5.89 6.48 5.48
N SER A 28 -4.76 6.32 6.17
CA SER A 28 -4.75 5.90 7.56
C SER A 28 -4.15 6.95 8.47
N ASP A 29 -4.88 7.24 9.54
CA ASP A 29 -4.45 8.10 10.65
C ASP A 29 -3.63 7.33 11.71
N GLY A 30 -3.47 6.02 11.54
CA GLY A 30 -2.80 5.12 12.47
C GLY A 30 -3.73 4.27 13.33
N ALA A 31 -5.04 4.57 13.34
CA ALA A 31 -6.07 3.79 14.03
C ALA A 31 -7.16 3.28 13.09
N LYS A 32 -7.58 4.12 12.13
CA LYS A 32 -8.58 3.79 11.12
C LYS A 32 -7.98 3.88 9.72
N VAL A 33 -8.64 3.21 8.77
CA VAL A 33 -8.39 3.36 7.34
C VAL A 33 -9.67 3.85 6.69
N TRP A 34 -9.54 4.95 5.97
CA TRP A 34 -10.57 5.58 5.16
C TRP A 34 -10.30 5.26 3.69
N LEU A 35 -11.30 4.75 3.00
CA LEU A 35 -11.26 4.45 1.58
C LEU A 35 -12.33 5.30 0.90
N HIS A 36 -11.90 6.35 0.20
CA HIS A 36 -12.78 7.24 -0.56
C HIS A 36 -12.73 6.85 -2.03
N ASP A 37 -13.85 6.39 -2.54
CA ASP A 37 -14.10 6.21 -3.96
C ASP A 37 -14.86 7.46 -4.46
N VAL A 38 -14.16 8.32 -5.20
CA VAL A 38 -14.69 9.62 -5.62
C VAL A 38 -15.81 9.43 -6.64
N ASP A 39 -15.66 8.47 -7.53
CA ASP A 39 -16.61 8.23 -8.62
C ASP A 39 -17.93 7.65 -8.12
N LEU A 40 -17.86 6.83 -7.06
CA LEU A 40 -19.06 6.33 -6.37
C LEU A 40 -19.62 7.31 -5.32
N ASN A 41 -18.95 8.45 -5.07
CA ASN A 41 -19.29 9.40 -4.00
C ASN A 41 -19.46 8.68 -2.64
N GLN A 42 -18.56 7.74 -2.35
CA GLN A 42 -18.66 6.84 -1.20
C GLN A 42 -17.35 6.78 -0.43
N VAL A 43 -17.45 6.86 0.89
CA VAL A 43 -16.35 6.60 1.82
C VAL A 43 -16.68 5.34 2.61
N SER A 44 -15.72 4.43 2.70
CA SER A 44 -15.76 3.38 3.70
C SER A 44 -14.70 3.58 4.77
N VAL A 45 -15.03 3.24 6.01
CA VAL A 45 -14.12 3.32 7.15
C VAL A 45 -14.05 1.98 7.87
N ARG A 46 -12.83 1.58 8.24
CA ARG A 46 -12.56 0.35 9.01
C ARG A 46 -11.45 0.59 10.02
N ALA A 47 -11.41 -0.22 11.07
CA ALA A 47 -10.25 -0.29 11.95
C ALA A 47 -9.01 -0.77 11.16
N LEU A 48 -7.83 -0.27 11.52
CA LEU A 48 -6.60 -0.54 10.78
C LEU A 48 -6.27 -2.03 10.68
N ASP A 49 -6.41 -2.76 11.79
CA ASP A 49 -6.20 -4.21 11.88
C ASP A 49 -7.06 -4.99 10.86
N GLN A 50 -8.29 -4.57 10.64
CA GLN A 50 -9.21 -5.16 9.65
C GLN A 50 -8.91 -4.72 8.21
N ALA A 51 -8.23 -3.59 8.01
CA ALA A 51 -7.97 -3.01 6.70
C ALA A 51 -6.63 -3.45 6.09
N LEU A 52 -5.64 -3.81 6.92
CA LEU A 52 -4.30 -4.23 6.47
C LEU A 52 -4.32 -5.46 5.55
N GLY A 53 -5.33 -6.33 5.67
CA GLY A 53 -5.51 -7.49 4.81
C GLY A 53 -6.22 -7.20 3.47
N ALA A 54 -6.77 -6.01 3.27
CA ALA A 54 -7.68 -5.76 2.14
C ALA A 54 -7.01 -5.11 0.92
N THR A 55 -5.81 -4.52 1.05
CA THR A 55 -5.16 -3.85 -0.09
C THR A 55 -3.65 -4.13 -0.18
N PRO A 56 -3.11 -4.41 -1.38
CA PRO A 56 -1.68 -4.56 -1.63
C PRO A 56 -0.81 -3.40 -1.09
N ALA A 57 -1.34 -2.18 -1.10
CA ALA A 57 -0.63 -1.00 -0.65
C ALA A 57 -0.58 -0.87 0.89
N ALA A 58 -1.57 -1.41 1.62
CA ALA A 58 -1.56 -1.38 3.09
C ALA A 58 -0.40 -2.21 3.69
N LEU A 59 0.02 -3.27 3.00
CA LEU A 59 1.24 -4.02 3.33
C LEU A 59 2.47 -3.11 3.38
N LEU A 60 2.53 -2.08 2.54
CA LEU A 60 3.65 -1.14 2.49
C LEU A 60 3.69 -0.19 3.68
N ALA A 61 2.53 0.07 4.29
CA ALA A 61 2.42 1.00 5.38
C ALA A 61 2.75 0.39 6.74
N GLY A 62 2.34 -0.86 6.94
CA GLY A 62 2.61 -1.60 8.17
C GLY A 62 4.00 -2.21 8.22
N ALA A 63 4.56 -2.56 7.05
CA ALA A 63 5.78 -3.33 6.99
C ALA A 63 7.06 -2.48 6.87
N THR A 64 8.07 -2.87 7.64
CA THR A 64 9.45 -2.67 7.22
C THR A 64 9.85 -3.95 6.50
N LEU A 65 10.05 -3.87 5.19
CA LEU A 65 10.21 -5.05 4.32
C LEU A 65 11.25 -6.04 4.88
N GLU A 66 12.41 -5.54 5.33
CA GLU A 66 13.49 -6.38 5.89
C GLU A 66 13.15 -6.97 7.26
N ARG A 67 12.36 -6.25 8.08
CA ARG A 67 11.94 -6.68 9.42
C ARG A 67 10.87 -7.75 9.33
N ASP A 68 9.88 -7.53 8.47
CA ASP A 68 8.63 -8.29 8.48
C ASP A 68 8.64 -9.44 7.47
N PHE A 69 9.59 -9.43 6.53
CA PHE A 69 9.75 -10.47 5.52
C PHE A 69 11.15 -11.08 5.54
N ALA A 70 11.23 -12.37 5.21
CA ALA A 70 12.46 -13.01 4.80
C ALA A 70 12.59 -12.86 3.28
N LEU A 71 13.69 -12.27 2.82
CA LEU A 71 13.96 -12.08 1.39
C LEU A 71 14.81 -13.23 0.87
N SER A 72 14.38 -13.86 -0.23
CA SER A 72 15.20 -14.79 -1.00
C SER A 72 15.38 -14.29 -2.44
N PRO A 73 16.59 -14.38 -3.01
CA PRO A 73 16.85 -13.87 -4.35
C PRO A 73 16.08 -14.64 -5.42
N LEU A 74 15.63 -13.92 -6.45
CA LEU A 74 15.04 -14.45 -7.67
C LEU A 74 15.87 -14.00 -8.89
N PRO A 75 15.73 -14.66 -10.06
CA PRO A 75 16.38 -14.21 -11.27
C PRO A 75 16.03 -12.75 -11.60
N ALA A 76 17.04 -11.99 -12.02
CA ALA A 76 16.84 -10.62 -12.50
C ALA A 76 15.92 -10.62 -13.73
N LYS A 77 15.06 -9.62 -13.83
CA LYS A 77 14.08 -9.48 -14.91
C LYS A 77 13.71 -8.02 -15.10
N ASP A 78 13.54 -7.60 -16.35
CA ASP A 78 13.12 -6.25 -16.73
C ASP A 78 14.06 -5.15 -16.18
N GLY A 79 15.35 -5.48 -16.04
CA GLY A 79 16.38 -4.58 -15.50
C GLY A 79 16.33 -4.39 -13.98
N LEU A 80 15.59 -5.24 -13.26
CA LEU A 80 15.48 -5.21 -11.80
C LEU A 80 16.03 -6.49 -11.17
N GLU A 81 16.64 -6.34 -9.99
CA GLU A 81 16.95 -7.45 -9.09
C GLU A 81 15.70 -7.78 -8.28
N TRP A 82 15.24 -9.03 -8.38
CA TRP A 82 14.02 -9.47 -7.72
C TRP A 82 14.33 -10.31 -6.49
N ALA A 83 13.52 -10.14 -5.45
CA ALA A 83 13.50 -11.02 -4.29
C ALA A 83 12.07 -11.46 -3.99
N LEU A 84 11.90 -12.72 -3.61
CA LEU A 84 10.68 -13.21 -2.97
C LEU A 84 10.69 -12.73 -1.52
N ALA A 85 9.63 -12.07 -1.10
CA ALA A 85 9.41 -11.64 0.28
C ALA A 85 8.39 -12.55 0.94
N THR A 86 8.87 -13.42 1.82
CA THR A 86 8.03 -14.34 2.58
C THR A 86 7.68 -13.69 3.93
N PRO A 87 6.39 -13.49 4.26
CA PRO A 87 6.00 -12.93 5.55
C PRO A 87 6.56 -13.78 6.70
N ARG A 88 7.11 -13.14 7.73
CA ARG A 88 7.53 -13.84 8.95
C ARG A 88 6.34 -14.19 9.85
N ALA A 89 5.27 -13.40 9.80
CA ALA A 89 4.00 -13.69 10.45
C ALA A 89 3.10 -14.54 9.55
N LYS A 90 2.37 -15.50 10.12
CA LYS A 90 1.52 -16.45 9.37
C LYS A 90 0.13 -15.91 9.01
N GLU A 91 -0.20 -14.70 9.44
CA GLU A 91 -1.52 -14.09 9.25
C GLU A 91 -1.44 -13.03 8.16
N GLY A 92 -2.04 -13.31 6.99
CA GLY A 92 -2.08 -12.37 5.88
C GLY A 92 -2.86 -12.92 4.69
N SER A 93 -3.51 -12.04 3.94
CA SER A 93 -4.26 -12.35 2.71
C SER A 93 -3.36 -12.49 1.46
N VAL A 94 -2.04 -12.37 1.64
CA VAL A 94 -1.04 -12.37 0.58
C VAL A 94 -0.51 -13.78 0.37
N ALA A 95 -0.70 -14.33 -0.82
CA ALA A 95 -0.13 -15.62 -1.20
C ALA A 95 1.34 -15.48 -1.61
N GLN A 96 1.70 -14.40 -2.32
CA GLN A 96 3.08 -14.14 -2.74
C GLN A 96 3.37 -12.64 -2.80
N LEU A 97 4.52 -12.23 -2.29
CA LEU A 97 5.07 -10.88 -2.47
C LEU A 97 6.45 -11.00 -3.13
N ARG A 98 6.67 -10.28 -4.23
CA ARG A 98 8.00 -10.11 -4.83
C ARG A 98 8.34 -8.64 -4.87
N VAL A 99 9.63 -8.36 -4.70
CA VAL A 99 10.13 -7.00 -4.57
C VAL A 99 11.26 -6.81 -5.56
N GLY A 100 11.13 -5.79 -6.40
CA GLY A 100 12.07 -5.45 -7.45
C GLY A 100 12.87 -4.22 -7.06
N PHE A 101 14.20 -4.34 -7.14
CA PHE A 101 15.13 -3.28 -6.80
C PHE A 101 15.90 -2.80 -8.03
N ARG A 102 16.20 -1.51 -8.04
CA ARG A 102 17.21 -0.90 -8.92
C ARG A 102 18.37 -0.45 -8.05
N GLY A 103 19.41 -1.28 -7.96
CA GLY A 103 20.45 -1.10 -6.94
C GLY A 103 19.84 -1.20 -5.54
N LYS A 104 19.88 -0.11 -4.77
CA LYS A 104 19.29 -0.04 -3.40
C LYS A 104 17.89 0.55 -3.36
N GLU A 105 17.37 1.04 -4.49
CA GLU A 105 16.05 1.69 -4.55
C GLU A 105 14.95 0.65 -4.81
N LEU A 106 13.85 0.73 -4.05
CA LEU A 106 12.63 -0.01 -4.35
C LEU A 106 12.04 0.50 -5.66
N ALA A 107 11.97 -0.36 -6.68
CA ALA A 107 11.50 0.00 -8.01
C ALA A 107 10.15 -0.65 -8.35
N ALA A 108 9.87 -1.83 -7.81
CA ALA A 108 8.62 -2.53 -8.08
C ALA A 108 8.18 -3.45 -6.95
N LEU A 109 6.88 -3.70 -6.89
CA LEU A 109 6.29 -4.75 -6.08
C LEU A 109 5.29 -5.53 -6.90
N GLU A 110 5.34 -6.83 -6.72
CA GLU A 110 4.38 -7.75 -7.31
C GLU A 110 3.73 -8.55 -6.19
N ILE A 111 2.40 -8.46 -6.13
CA ILE A 111 1.60 -9.06 -5.08
C ILE A 111 0.63 -10.01 -5.73
N VAL A 112 0.60 -11.25 -5.24
CA VAL A 112 -0.41 -12.25 -5.56
C VAL A 112 -1.22 -12.49 -4.30
N ASP A 113 -2.52 -12.27 -4.37
CA ASP A 113 -3.42 -12.54 -3.25
C ASP A 113 -3.82 -14.02 -3.16
N ALA A 114 -4.58 -14.38 -2.12
CA ALA A 114 -5.07 -15.74 -1.90
C ALA A 114 -5.99 -16.28 -3.03
N PHE A 115 -6.56 -15.41 -3.87
CA PHE A 115 -7.38 -15.78 -5.03
C PHE A 115 -6.57 -15.88 -6.32
N GLY A 116 -5.25 -15.62 -6.27
CA GLY A 116 -4.37 -15.63 -7.43
C GLY A 116 -4.38 -14.34 -8.24
N GLN A 117 -5.03 -13.27 -7.76
CA GLN A 117 -5.01 -11.98 -8.44
C GLN A 117 -3.62 -11.36 -8.31
N ARG A 118 -3.06 -10.91 -9.43
CA ARG A 118 -1.71 -10.33 -9.51
C ARG A 118 -1.78 -8.82 -9.69
N SER A 119 -1.17 -8.09 -8.75
CA SER A 119 -0.98 -6.65 -8.81
C SER A 119 0.50 -6.30 -8.99
N LEU A 120 0.82 -5.43 -9.94
CA LEU A 120 2.16 -4.88 -10.15
C LEU A 120 2.14 -3.38 -9.84
N LEU A 121 2.92 -2.97 -8.85
CA LEU A 121 3.16 -1.57 -8.50
C LEU A 121 4.57 -1.21 -8.97
N GLN A 122 4.69 -0.14 -9.75
CA GLN A 122 5.98 0.39 -10.18
C GLN A 122 6.19 1.76 -9.55
N PHE A 123 7.35 1.93 -8.92
CA PHE A 123 7.70 3.16 -8.22
C PHE A 123 8.65 3.99 -9.07
N SER A 124 8.45 5.30 -8.98
CA SER A 124 9.36 6.30 -9.52
C SER A 124 9.52 7.40 -8.48
N ALA A 125 10.72 7.98 -8.40
CA ALA A 125 11.04 9.05 -7.45
C ALA A 125 10.81 8.69 -5.96
N VAL A 126 11.29 7.51 -5.53
CA VAL A 126 11.16 7.11 -4.12
C VAL A 126 12.06 7.99 -3.25
N GLN A 127 11.47 8.63 -2.24
CA GLN A 127 12.19 9.41 -1.24
C GLN A 127 12.07 8.74 0.12
N GLN A 128 13.21 8.47 0.76
CA GLN A 128 13.27 7.85 2.09
C GLN A 128 13.77 8.85 3.13
N GLY A 129 13.35 8.67 4.39
CA GLY A 129 13.80 9.51 5.50
C GLY A 129 13.28 10.95 5.49
N VAL A 130 12.31 11.27 4.61
CA VAL A 130 11.68 12.58 4.55
C VAL A 130 10.55 12.66 5.58
N ALA A 131 10.52 13.73 6.37
CA ALA A 131 9.44 13.99 7.32
C ALA A 131 8.17 14.43 6.56
N VAL A 132 7.08 13.68 6.71
CA VAL A 132 5.77 14.01 6.15
C VAL A 132 4.89 14.60 7.24
N PRO A 133 4.28 15.80 7.04
CA PRO A 133 3.41 16.42 8.04
C PRO A 133 2.23 15.53 8.44
N ALA A 134 1.91 15.47 9.74
CA ALA A 134 0.85 14.60 10.26
C ALA A 134 -0.54 14.91 9.65
N GLU A 135 -0.81 16.17 9.29
CA GLU A 135 -2.03 16.64 8.61
C GLU A 135 -2.32 15.85 7.33
N ARG A 136 -1.29 15.37 6.61
CA ARG A 136 -1.45 14.59 5.36
C ARG A 136 -2.23 13.29 5.56
N PHE A 137 -2.17 12.74 6.77
CA PHE A 137 -2.76 11.45 7.14
C PHE A 137 -4.12 11.60 7.83
N ARG A 138 -4.64 12.82 7.94
CA ARG A 138 -6.01 13.06 8.40
C ARG A 138 -6.95 13.03 7.21
N PHE A 139 -8.09 12.37 7.37
CA PHE A 139 -9.16 12.36 6.39
C PHE A 139 -10.44 12.92 7.01
N VAL A 140 -11.07 13.84 6.28
CA VAL A 140 -12.39 14.38 6.61
C VAL A 140 -13.29 14.05 5.42
N PRO A 141 -14.35 13.24 5.61
CA PRO A 141 -15.28 12.95 4.53
C PRO A 141 -15.84 14.25 3.92
N PRO A 142 -15.85 14.38 2.58
CA PRO A 142 -16.51 15.51 1.92
C PRO A 142 -18.00 15.57 2.29
N ALA A 143 -18.57 16.78 2.26
CA ALA A 143 -20.00 16.95 2.50
C ALA A 143 -20.82 16.22 1.42
N GLY A 144 -21.86 15.47 1.83
CA GLY A 144 -22.76 14.77 0.91
C GLY A 144 -22.25 13.44 0.39
N VAL A 145 -21.08 12.97 0.83
CA VAL A 145 -20.58 11.61 0.57
C VAL A 145 -21.29 10.62 1.49
N ASP A 146 -21.62 9.44 0.97
CA ASP A 146 -22.13 8.33 1.77
C ASP A 146 -20.98 7.68 2.57
N VAL A 147 -21.14 7.53 3.87
CA VAL A 147 -20.10 7.00 4.77
C VAL A 147 -20.56 5.66 5.34
N ILE A 148 -19.84 4.59 5.00
CA ILE A 148 -20.20 3.22 5.36
C ILE A 148 -19.09 2.59 6.21
N GLY A 149 -19.42 2.07 7.39
CA GLY A 149 -18.47 1.38 8.25
C GLY A 149 -18.79 1.52 9.73
N ASN A 150 -17.99 0.87 10.57
CA ASN A 150 -18.05 0.94 12.03
C ASN A 150 -16.76 1.57 12.58
#